data_AF-A0A1F4ZDS7-F1
#
_entry.id   AF-A0A1F4ZDS7-F1
#
_cell.length_a   1.000
_cell.length_b   1.000
_cell.length_c   1.000
_cell.angle_alpha   90.00
_cell.angle_beta   90.00
_cell.angle_gamma   90.00
#
_symmetry.space_group_name_H-M   'P 1'
#
loop_
_entity.id
_entity.type
_entity.pdbx_description
1 polymer ?
#
loop_
_entity_poly.entity_id
_entity_poly.type
_entity_poly.pdbx_seq_one_letter_code
_entity_poly.pdbx_strand_id
1 'polypeptide(L)'
;MLPAPIPGDELERLKALEGLHILDTPPEERFDIITSAATKVFRVPISTLTLVDSDREWFKSCQGVSEKERPRQISFCGHALLTEKDAFVVVDTKLDSRFADNPMVIGEPFIRFYAGIPLFSLGEKRVGVFCIKDTKPRTISEGELYLLQTFASWAELELDAIGLGKILKNFQAGQMQSSDTEKVGHLLRRILNRDVFRNLKSIRFALSFASGDGSGKENEKTEKALDRIETLVLKLKQLEI
;
A
#
# COMPACT_ATOMS: atom_id res chain seq x y z
N MET A 1 -7.03 -24.78 -2.59
CA MET A 1 -6.41 -23.46 -2.76
C MET A 1 -4.97 -23.59 -2.37
N LEU A 2 -4.08 -22.86 -3.04
CA LEU A 2 -2.66 -22.91 -2.69
C LEU A 2 -2.41 -21.93 -1.53
N PRO A 3 -1.86 -22.37 -0.39
CA PRO A 3 -1.52 -21.45 0.70
C PRO A 3 -0.46 -20.45 0.23
N ALA A 4 -0.51 -19.22 0.77
CA ALA A 4 0.49 -18.21 0.49
C ALA A 4 1.90 -18.70 0.88
N PRO A 5 2.91 -18.55 0.00
CA PRO A 5 4.26 -19.01 0.31
C PRO A 5 4.90 -18.17 1.44
N ILE A 6 5.85 -18.79 2.14
CA ILE A 6 6.70 -18.13 3.13
C ILE A 6 8.07 -17.87 2.47
N PRO A 7 8.55 -16.62 2.41
CA PRO A 7 9.86 -16.30 1.84
C PRO A 7 11.02 -16.83 2.69
N GLY A 8 12.18 -17.01 2.06
CA GLY A 8 13.40 -17.44 2.76
C GLY A 8 13.93 -16.43 3.78
N ASP A 9 13.60 -15.14 3.64
CA ASP A 9 13.98 -14.05 4.55
C ASP A 9 12.82 -13.58 5.45
N GLU A 10 11.88 -14.49 5.77
CA GLU A 10 10.67 -14.17 6.55
C GLU A 10 10.99 -13.55 7.92
N LEU A 11 12.07 -13.98 8.59
CA LEU A 11 12.45 -13.44 9.88
C LEU A 11 12.85 -11.96 9.79
N GLU A 12 13.65 -11.60 8.81
CA GLU A 12 14.06 -10.22 8.55
C GLU A 12 12.88 -9.36 8.12
N ARG A 13 11.98 -9.93 7.31
CA ARG A 13 10.76 -9.28 6.85
C ARG A 13 9.82 -8.95 8.02
N LEU A 14 9.59 -9.91 8.91
CA LEU A 14 8.78 -9.72 10.11
C LEU A 14 9.39 -8.69 11.06
N LYS A 15 10.71 -8.72 11.29
CA LYS A 15 11.41 -7.68 12.06
C LYS A 15 11.22 -6.29 11.48
N ALA A 16 11.23 -6.15 10.15
CA ALA A 16 10.97 -4.87 9.50
C ALA A 16 9.52 -4.41 9.72
N LEU A 17 8.55 -5.31 9.60
CA LEU A 17 7.13 -5.04 9.86
C LEU A 17 6.88 -4.65 11.33
N GLU A 18 7.41 -5.42 12.29
CA GLU A 18 7.36 -5.11 13.72
C GLU A 18 8.00 -3.75 14.01
N GLY A 19 9.11 -3.44 13.33
CA GLY A 19 9.83 -2.18 13.46
C GLY A 19 8.98 -0.93 13.19
N LEU A 20 7.92 -1.05 12.39
CA LEU A 20 6.95 0.00 12.08
C LEU A 20 5.98 0.29 13.24
N HIS A 21 5.79 -0.63 14.20
CA HIS A 21 4.83 -0.48 15.31
C HIS A 21 3.41 -0.11 14.85
N ILE A 22 3.00 -0.65 13.70
CA ILE A 22 1.75 -0.28 13.02
C ILE A 22 0.66 -1.36 13.13
N LEU A 23 1.05 -2.62 13.36
CA LEU A 23 0.08 -3.71 13.57
C LEU A 23 -0.79 -3.43 14.80
N ASP A 24 -2.06 -3.81 14.73
CA ASP A 24 -3.06 -3.66 15.79
C ASP A 24 -3.29 -2.21 16.28
N THR A 25 -2.84 -1.22 15.51
CA THR A 25 -3.13 0.18 15.78
C THR A 25 -4.49 0.59 15.23
N PRO A 26 -5.14 1.64 15.77
CA PRO A 26 -6.38 2.15 15.22
C PRO A 26 -6.26 2.54 13.74
N PRO A 27 -7.40 2.57 13.00
CA PRO A 27 -7.43 3.15 11.66
C PRO A 27 -6.91 4.59 11.67
N GLU A 28 -6.22 4.98 10.60
CA GLU A 28 -5.73 6.35 10.45
C GLU A 28 -6.24 6.92 9.11
N GLU A 29 -6.86 8.11 9.18
CA GLU A 29 -7.51 8.76 8.05
C GLU A 29 -6.59 8.87 6.82
N ARG A 30 -5.28 9.08 7.04
CA ARG A 30 -4.29 9.16 5.95
C ARG A 30 -4.18 7.90 5.09
N PHE A 31 -4.38 6.71 5.65
CA PHE A 31 -4.40 5.48 4.85
C PHE A 31 -5.78 5.24 4.22
N ASP A 32 -6.85 5.61 4.92
CA ASP A 32 -8.24 5.50 4.44
C ASP A 32 -8.51 6.37 3.21
N ILE A 33 -7.92 7.56 3.15
CA ILE A 33 -7.97 8.41 1.97
C ILE A 33 -7.37 7.69 0.75
N ILE A 34 -6.27 6.95 0.91
CA ILE A 34 -5.58 6.26 -0.20
C ILE A 34 -6.46 5.13 -0.75
N THR A 35 -6.99 4.27 0.12
CA THR A 35 -7.82 3.15 -0.31
C THR A 35 -9.16 3.63 -0.87
N SER A 36 -9.77 4.68 -0.30
CA SER A 36 -10.99 5.31 -0.81
C SER A 36 -10.79 6.00 -2.16
N ALA A 37 -9.68 6.71 -2.35
CA ALA A 37 -9.34 7.29 -3.66
C ALA A 37 -9.13 6.20 -4.71
N ALA A 38 -8.48 5.09 -4.36
CA ALA A 38 -8.28 3.97 -5.27
C ALA A 38 -9.59 3.31 -5.70
N THR A 39 -10.55 3.06 -4.81
CA THR A 39 -11.85 2.49 -5.23
C THR A 39 -12.55 3.36 -6.27
N LYS A 40 -12.49 4.69 -6.11
CA LYS A 40 -13.06 5.66 -7.05
C LYS A 40 -12.31 5.69 -8.39
N VAL A 41 -10.98 5.82 -8.35
CA VAL A 41 -10.14 5.91 -9.55
C VAL A 41 -10.23 4.64 -10.39
N PHE A 42 -10.13 3.46 -9.75
CA PHE A 42 -10.19 2.19 -10.45
C PHE A 42 -11.61 1.69 -10.70
N ARG A 43 -12.63 2.33 -10.08
CA ARG A 43 -14.03 1.90 -10.14
C ARG A 43 -14.21 0.45 -9.71
N VAL A 44 -13.58 0.10 -8.60
CA VAL A 44 -13.62 -1.23 -7.98
C VAL A 44 -14.31 -1.15 -6.63
N PRO A 45 -15.02 -2.21 -6.21
CA PRO A 45 -15.71 -2.22 -4.92
C PRO A 45 -14.75 -2.27 -3.73
N ILE A 46 -13.54 -2.82 -3.90
CA ILE A 46 -12.64 -3.12 -2.79
C ILE A 46 -11.21 -2.61 -3.09
N SER A 47 -10.62 -1.95 -2.10
CA SER A 47 -9.21 -1.57 -2.06
C SER A 47 -8.68 -1.69 -0.65
N THR A 48 -7.45 -2.20 -0.49
CA THR A 48 -6.86 -2.43 0.84
C THR A 48 -5.38 -2.06 0.86
N LEU A 49 -4.96 -1.51 2.00
CA LEU A 49 -3.56 -1.49 2.43
C LEU A 49 -3.41 -2.62 3.46
N THR A 50 -2.80 -3.71 3.03
CA THR A 50 -2.65 -4.93 3.82
C THR A 50 -1.21 -5.07 4.29
N LEU A 51 -1.01 -5.34 5.57
CA LEU A 51 0.26 -5.76 6.13
C LEU A 51 0.23 -7.28 6.32
N VAL A 52 1.29 -7.97 5.92
CA VAL A 52 1.33 -9.44 5.98
C VAL A 52 2.16 -9.85 7.19
N ASP A 53 1.51 -10.35 8.23
CA ASP A 53 2.13 -10.85 9.44
C ASP A 53 2.51 -12.33 9.28
N SER A 54 3.01 -12.97 10.34
CA SER A 54 3.44 -14.37 10.33
C SER A 54 2.30 -15.33 9.94
N ASP A 55 1.11 -15.15 10.50
CA ASP A 55 -0.05 -16.04 10.35
C ASP A 55 -1.32 -15.36 9.82
N ARG A 56 -1.33 -14.03 9.71
CA ARG A 56 -2.47 -13.22 9.24
C ARG A 56 -2.10 -12.19 8.17
N GLU A 57 -3.09 -11.80 7.38
CA GLU A 57 -3.11 -10.52 6.70
C GLU A 57 -3.90 -9.53 7.55
N TRP A 58 -3.31 -8.38 7.88
CA TRP A 58 -3.93 -7.36 8.72
C TRP A 58 -4.15 -6.08 7.91
N PHE A 59 -5.37 -5.56 7.93
CA PHE A 59 -5.76 -4.42 7.11
C PHE A 59 -5.56 -3.12 7.88
N LYS A 60 -4.52 -2.34 7.50
CA LYS A 60 -4.33 -0.99 8.03
C LYS A 60 -5.42 -0.04 7.56
N SER A 61 -5.89 -0.29 6.34
CA SER A 61 -6.99 0.43 5.72
C SER A 61 -7.69 -0.46 4.70
N CYS A 62 -9.01 -0.37 4.67
CA CYS A 62 -9.83 -1.25 3.87
C CYS A 62 -11.15 -0.56 3.47
N GLN A 63 -11.49 -0.65 2.18
CA GLN A 63 -12.78 -0.24 1.64
C GLN A 63 -13.50 -1.44 1.06
N GLY A 64 -14.83 -1.50 1.25
CA GLY A 64 -15.69 -2.52 0.66
C GLY A 64 -15.79 -3.85 1.41
N VAL A 65 -15.00 -4.08 2.47
CA VAL A 65 -15.20 -5.18 3.42
C VAL A 65 -15.01 -4.71 4.87
N SER A 66 -15.71 -5.34 5.81
CA SER A 66 -15.77 -4.94 7.23
C SER A 66 -14.73 -5.62 8.12
N GLU A 67 -14.18 -6.74 7.67
CA GLU A 67 -13.14 -7.48 8.38
C GLU A 67 -11.87 -6.63 8.52
N LYS A 68 -11.11 -6.84 9.60
CA LYS A 68 -9.85 -6.14 9.88
C LYS A 68 -8.61 -7.00 9.63
N GLU A 69 -8.78 -8.30 9.58
CA GLU A 69 -7.72 -9.26 9.33
C GLU A 69 -8.30 -10.57 8.81
N ARG A 70 -7.46 -11.39 8.20
CA ARG A 70 -7.77 -12.75 7.77
C ARG A 70 -6.56 -13.67 7.93
N PRO A 71 -6.75 -14.99 7.98
CA PRO A 71 -5.62 -15.92 7.96
C PRO A 71 -4.75 -15.74 6.71
N ARG A 72 -3.42 -15.69 6.89
CA ARG A 72 -2.46 -15.54 5.78
C ARG A 72 -2.56 -16.67 4.77
N GLN A 73 -2.91 -17.87 5.21
CA GLN A 73 -3.06 -19.04 4.34
C GLN A 73 -4.07 -18.80 3.21
N ILE A 74 -5.09 -17.95 3.45
CA ILE A 74 -6.11 -17.61 2.45
C ILE A 74 -5.90 -16.26 1.75
N SER A 75 -4.77 -15.62 2.00
CA SER A 75 -4.47 -14.27 1.57
C SER A 75 -4.02 -14.22 0.10
N PHE A 76 -4.68 -13.39 -0.70
CA PHE A 76 -4.12 -12.95 -1.99
C PHE A 76 -2.86 -12.12 -1.81
N CYS A 77 -2.84 -11.27 -0.78
CA CYS A 77 -1.72 -10.39 -0.44
C CYS A 77 -0.46 -11.21 -0.08
N GLY A 78 -0.59 -12.36 0.57
CA GLY A 78 0.53 -13.25 0.87
C GLY A 78 1.21 -13.81 -0.39
N HIS A 79 0.43 -14.12 -1.44
CA HIS A 79 1.00 -14.47 -2.75
C HIS A 79 1.60 -13.26 -3.45
N ALA A 80 0.90 -12.13 -3.44
CA ALA A 80 1.35 -10.90 -4.09
C ALA A 80 2.62 -10.33 -3.46
N LEU A 81 2.82 -10.48 -2.14
CA LEU A 81 4.01 -10.06 -1.40
C LEU A 81 5.29 -10.62 -2.02
N LEU A 82 5.22 -11.79 -2.64
CA LEU A 82 6.37 -12.50 -3.19
C LEU A 82 6.56 -12.31 -4.69
N THR A 83 5.73 -11.50 -5.35
CA THR A 83 5.92 -11.20 -6.77
C THR A 83 7.28 -10.55 -7.04
N GLU A 84 7.97 -11.03 -8.07
CA GLU A 84 9.18 -10.39 -8.61
C GLU A 84 8.86 -9.44 -9.77
N LYS A 85 7.60 -9.45 -10.23
CA LYS A 85 7.10 -8.53 -11.24
C LYS A 85 6.64 -7.22 -10.61
N ASP A 86 6.50 -6.21 -11.45
CA ASP A 86 5.96 -4.89 -11.11
C ASP A 86 4.57 -4.91 -10.45
N ALA A 87 3.79 -5.97 -10.68
CA ALA A 87 2.53 -6.23 -9.99
C ALA A 87 2.17 -7.72 -10.01
N PHE A 88 1.35 -8.13 -9.05
CA PHE A 88 0.66 -9.41 -9.05
C PHE A 88 -0.78 -9.23 -9.50
N VAL A 89 -1.13 -9.76 -10.68
CA VAL A 89 -2.46 -9.59 -11.30
C VAL A 89 -3.11 -10.94 -11.54
N VAL A 90 -4.38 -11.05 -11.15
CA VAL A 90 -5.26 -12.19 -11.42
C VAL A 90 -6.51 -11.66 -12.11
N VAL A 91 -6.64 -11.95 -13.40
CA VAL A 91 -7.74 -11.45 -14.25
C VAL A 91 -9.07 -12.11 -13.88
N ASP A 92 -9.03 -13.40 -13.54
CA ASP A 92 -10.18 -14.17 -13.07
C ASP A 92 -9.75 -15.22 -12.05
N THR A 93 -10.07 -14.99 -10.77
CA THR A 93 -9.72 -15.89 -9.66
C THR A 93 -10.35 -17.28 -9.77
N LYS A 94 -11.48 -17.43 -10.48
CA LYS A 94 -12.10 -18.75 -10.70
C LYS A 94 -11.32 -19.62 -11.69
N LEU A 95 -10.53 -19.00 -12.56
CA LEU A 95 -9.68 -19.70 -13.52
C LEU A 95 -8.25 -19.89 -12.99
N ASP A 96 -7.94 -19.29 -11.85
CA ASP A 96 -6.62 -19.37 -11.23
C ASP A 96 -6.59 -20.50 -10.19
N SER A 97 -5.85 -21.57 -10.47
CA SER A 97 -5.73 -22.73 -9.59
C SER A 97 -5.29 -22.41 -8.15
N ARG A 98 -4.63 -21.26 -7.92
CA ARG A 98 -4.22 -20.82 -6.59
C ARG A 98 -5.41 -20.37 -5.74
N PHE A 99 -6.46 -19.85 -6.39
CA PHE A 99 -7.56 -19.13 -5.75
C PHE A 99 -8.97 -19.68 -6.06
N ALA A 100 -9.12 -20.59 -7.03
CA ALA A 100 -10.43 -21.02 -7.52
C ALA A 100 -11.39 -21.55 -6.44
N ASP A 101 -10.87 -22.16 -5.38
CA ASP A 101 -11.60 -22.67 -4.22
C ASP A 101 -11.33 -21.86 -2.93
N ASN A 102 -10.76 -20.65 -3.04
CA ASN A 102 -10.59 -19.73 -1.92
C ASN A 102 -11.97 -19.26 -1.41
N PRO A 103 -12.21 -19.19 -0.08
CA PRO A 103 -13.49 -18.76 0.49
C PRO A 103 -14.00 -17.42 -0.03
N MET A 104 -13.12 -16.45 -0.29
CA MET A 104 -13.49 -15.13 -0.83
C MET A 104 -13.88 -15.16 -2.32
N VAL A 105 -13.61 -16.26 -3.02
CA VAL A 105 -13.92 -16.47 -4.45
C VAL A 105 -15.20 -17.26 -4.62
N ILE A 106 -15.37 -18.32 -3.82
CA ILE A 106 -16.56 -19.20 -3.86
C ILE A 106 -17.71 -18.69 -3.00
N GLY A 107 -17.42 -17.88 -1.97
CA GLY A 107 -18.37 -17.19 -1.11
C GLY A 107 -18.18 -15.68 -1.16
N GLU A 108 -18.94 -14.96 -0.35
CA GLU A 108 -18.82 -13.50 -0.27
C GLU A 108 -17.38 -13.06 0.06
N PRO A 109 -16.86 -11.99 -0.56
CA PRO A 109 -17.55 -11.07 -1.48
C PRO A 109 -17.53 -11.49 -2.96
N PHE A 110 -17.20 -12.75 -3.27
CA PHE A 110 -17.10 -13.29 -4.64
C PHE A 110 -16.05 -12.56 -5.49
N ILE A 111 -14.84 -12.40 -4.95
CA ILE A 111 -13.71 -11.78 -5.66
C ILE A 111 -13.45 -12.54 -6.96
N ARG A 112 -13.41 -11.80 -8.07
CA ARG A 112 -13.08 -12.30 -9.41
C ARG A 112 -11.82 -11.68 -9.97
N PHE A 113 -11.49 -10.45 -9.63
CA PHE A 113 -10.27 -9.79 -10.05
C PHE A 113 -9.44 -9.36 -8.85
N TYR A 114 -8.13 -9.46 -8.98
CA TYR A 114 -7.17 -8.96 -8.01
C TYR A 114 -5.98 -8.33 -8.73
N ALA A 115 -5.55 -7.16 -8.28
CA ALA A 115 -4.25 -6.60 -8.62
C ALA A 115 -3.60 -6.00 -7.37
N GLY A 116 -2.35 -6.39 -7.09
CA GLY A 116 -1.62 -5.94 -5.90
C GLY A 116 -0.15 -5.61 -6.17
N ILE A 117 0.34 -4.60 -5.46
CA ILE A 117 1.72 -4.13 -5.49
C ILE A 117 2.33 -4.32 -4.10
N PRO A 118 3.46 -5.04 -3.96
CA PRO A 118 4.18 -5.14 -2.70
C PRO A 118 4.56 -3.76 -2.16
N LEU A 119 4.45 -3.59 -0.85
CA LEU A 119 4.87 -2.39 -0.14
C LEU A 119 6.14 -2.68 0.62
N PHE A 120 7.10 -1.78 0.49
CA PHE A 120 8.40 -1.84 1.13
C PHE A 120 8.47 -0.84 2.28
N SER A 121 8.99 -1.29 3.43
CA SER A 121 9.39 -0.37 4.49
C SER A 121 10.80 0.15 4.20
N LEU A 122 10.94 1.47 4.16
CA LEU A 122 12.19 2.19 3.90
C LEU A 122 12.93 1.71 2.63
N GLY A 123 12.20 1.10 1.70
CA GLY A 123 12.73 0.54 0.44
C GLY A 123 13.47 -0.80 0.56
N GLU A 124 13.54 -1.41 1.75
CA GLU A 124 14.40 -2.58 1.97
C GLU A 124 13.63 -3.90 2.04
N LYS A 125 12.55 -3.95 2.83
CA LYS A 125 11.84 -5.19 3.14
C LYS A 125 10.35 -5.07 2.82
N ARG A 126 9.80 -6.12 2.21
CA ARG A 126 8.37 -6.20 1.84
C ARG A 126 7.52 -6.43 3.08
N VAL A 127 6.76 -5.43 3.50
CA VAL A 127 5.97 -5.49 4.74
C VAL A 127 4.48 -5.75 4.48
N GLY A 128 4.02 -5.49 3.26
CA GLY A 128 2.62 -5.56 2.92
C GLY A 128 2.34 -5.48 1.43
N VAL A 129 1.08 -5.24 1.08
CA VAL A 129 0.59 -5.09 -0.29
C VAL A 129 -0.51 -4.02 -0.32
N PHE A 130 -0.43 -3.11 -1.29
CA PHE A 130 -1.56 -2.29 -1.69
C PHE A 130 -2.28 -2.98 -2.84
N CYS A 131 -3.58 -3.25 -2.71
CA CYS A 131 -4.30 -3.97 -3.75
C CYS A 131 -5.72 -3.46 -3.97
N ILE A 132 -6.21 -3.71 -5.18
CA ILE A 132 -7.58 -3.51 -5.63
C ILE A 132 -8.21 -4.86 -5.98
N LYS A 133 -9.52 -4.99 -5.72
CA LYS A 133 -10.27 -6.22 -6.00
C LYS A 133 -11.64 -5.91 -6.58
N ASP A 134 -12.09 -6.74 -7.51
CA ASP A 134 -13.40 -6.61 -8.15
C ASP A 134 -14.17 -7.94 -8.09
N THR A 135 -15.50 -7.87 -8.14
CA THR A 135 -16.41 -9.02 -8.18
C THR A 135 -16.71 -9.49 -9.61
N LYS A 136 -16.08 -8.84 -10.60
CA LYS A 136 -16.11 -9.24 -12.01
C LYS A 136 -14.69 -9.46 -12.53
N PRO A 137 -14.48 -10.40 -13.48
CA PRO A 137 -13.21 -10.53 -14.17
C PRO A 137 -12.82 -9.23 -14.86
N ARG A 138 -11.53 -8.91 -14.86
CA ARG A 138 -11.03 -7.64 -15.39
C ARG A 138 -9.58 -7.75 -15.84
N THR A 139 -9.25 -7.08 -16.94
CA THR A 139 -7.88 -6.80 -17.34
C THR A 139 -7.46 -5.43 -16.84
N ILE A 140 -6.17 -5.25 -16.58
CA ILE A 140 -5.59 -3.96 -16.19
C ILE A 140 -4.76 -3.42 -17.35
N SER A 141 -4.99 -2.17 -17.74
CA SER A 141 -4.18 -1.47 -18.75
C SER A 141 -2.84 -1.00 -18.16
N GLU A 142 -1.87 -0.67 -19.01
CA GLU A 142 -0.59 -0.10 -18.55
C GLU A 142 -0.78 1.21 -17.78
N GLY A 143 -1.72 2.06 -18.19
CA GLY A 143 -2.04 3.30 -17.49
C GLY A 143 -2.64 3.07 -16.10
N GLU A 144 -3.54 2.09 -15.96
CA GLU A 144 -4.08 1.71 -14.66
C GLU A 144 -3.02 1.05 -13.77
N LEU A 145 -2.14 0.24 -14.35
CA LEU A 145 -1.02 -0.37 -13.63
C LEU A 145 -0.08 0.70 -13.06
N TYR A 146 0.26 1.71 -13.87
CA TYR A 146 1.05 2.87 -13.44
C TYR A 146 0.35 3.64 -12.30
N LEU A 147 -0.96 3.85 -12.40
CA LEU A 147 -1.73 4.47 -11.32
C LEU A 147 -1.69 3.61 -10.06
N LEU A 148 -1.78 2.27 -10.17
CA LEU A 148 -1.79 1.38 -9.02
C LEU A 148 -0.44 1.40 -8.29
N GLN A 149 0.67 1.40 -9.04
CA GLN A 149 2.02 1.61 -8.50
C GLN A 149 2.16 2.97 -7.82
N THR A 150 1.53 3.99 -8.39
CA THR A 150 1.50 5.34 -7.84
C THR A 150 0.76 5.39 -6.48
N PHE A 151 -0.38 4.71 -6.35
CA PHE A 151 -1.07 4.57 -5.06
C PHE A 151 -0.26 3.76 -4.04
N ALA A 152 0.41 2.69 -4.48
CA ALA A 152 1.31 1.92 -3.63
C ALA A 152 2.47 2.78 -3.12
N SER A 153 3.07 3.61 -4.00
CA SER A 153 4.12 4.55 -3.64
C SER A 153 3.64 5.57 -2.60
N TRP A 154 2.40 6.06 -2.72
CA TRP A 154 1.79 6.92 -1.71
C TRP A 154 1.63 6.19 -0.36
N ALA A 155 1.09 4.98 -0.36
CA ALA A 155 0.95 4.18 0.86
C ALA A 155 2.30 3.96 1.57
N GLU A 156 3.35 3.62 0.82
CA GLU A 156 4.69 3.46 1.36
C GLU A 156 5.28 4.75 1.93
N LEU A 157 5.05 5.92 1.31
CA LEU A 157 5.49 7.20 1.89
C LEU A 157 4.85 7.44 3.28
N GLU A 158 3.60 7.05 3.46
CA GLU A 158 2.92 7.14 4.75
C GLU A 158 3.46 6.12 5.78
N LEU A 159 3.87 4.93 5.33
CA LEU A 159 4.56 3.94 6.16
C LEU A 159 5.95 4.45 6.57
N ASP A 160 6.70 5.00 5.64
CA ASP A 160 8.05 5.53 5.87
C ASP A 160 8.02 6.72 6.83
N ALA A 161 6.98 7.57 6.76
CA ALA A 161 6.77 8.67 7.69
C ALA A 161 6.65 8.20 9.15
N ILE A 162 6.10 7.00 9.39
CA ILE A 162 6.08 6.37 10.73
C ILE A 162 7.50 6.01 11.16
N GLY A 163 8.25 5.35 10.27
CA GLY A 163 9.65 5.00 10.50
C GLY A 163 10.52 6.21 10.85
N LEU A 164 10.33 7.32 10.13
CA LEU A 164 11.02 8.58 10.41
C LEU A 164 10.71 9.15 11.79
N GLY A 165 9.43 9.17 12.17
CA GLY A 165 9.03 9.66 13.49
C GLY A 165 9.78 8.93 14.62
N LYS A 166 10.08 7.64 14.43
CA LYS A 166 10.88 6.84 15.36
C LYS A 166 12.38 7.20 15.29
N ILE A 167 12.96 7.28 14.09
CA ILE A 167 14.37 7.65 13.92
C ILE A 167 14.64 9.03 14.55
N LEU A 168 13.75 10.00 14.34
CA LEU A 168 13.85 11.34 14.92
C LEU A 168 13.76 11.31 16.46
N LYS A 169 12.89 10.48 17.04
CA LYS A 169 12.82 10.29 18.50
C LYS A 169 14.11 9.68 19.04
N ASN A 170 14.67 8.68 18.37
CA ASN A 170 15.93 8.05 18.77
C ASN A 170 17.10 9.06 18.70
N PHE A 171 17.13 9.89 17.64
CA PHE A 171 18.10 10.97 17.51
C PHE A 171 18.00 11.98 18.67
N GLN A 172 16.79 12.44 18.98
CA GLN A 172 16.56 13.35 20.10
C GLN A 172 16.94 12.75 21.47
N ALA A 173 16.78 11.44 21.62
CA ALA A 173 17.17 10.71 22.82
C ALA A 173 18.67 10.39 22.91
N GLY A 174 19.48 10.74 21.89
CA GLY A 174 20.90 10.40 21.82
C GLY A 174 21.17 8.90 21.59
N GLN A 175 20.19 8.16 21.09
CA GLN A 175 20.21 6.71 20.88
C GLN A 175 20.33 6.32 19.39
N MET A 176 20.83 7.23 18.56
CA MET A 176 20.89 7.02 17.11
C MET A 176 21.90 5.93 16.76
N GLN A 177 21.48 4.95 15.96
CA GLN A 177 22.34 3.88 15.48
C GLN A 177 22.85 4.17 14.07
N SER A 178 23.98 3.57 13.66
CA SER A 178 24.54 3.73 12.31
C SER A 178 23.53 3.38 11.20
N SER A 179 22.68 2.36 11.44
CA SER A 179 21.60 1.97 10.54
C SER A 179 20.52 3.03 10.37
N ASP A 180 20.36 3.95 11.33
CA ASP A 180 19.35 5.01 11.25
C ASP A 180 19.74 6.07 10.21
N THR A 181 21.03 6.39 10.08
CA THR A 181 21.54 7.29 9.05
C THR A 181 21.31 6.74 7.64
N GLU A 182 21.56 5.44 7.45
CA GLU A 182 21.34 4.76 6.17
C GLU A 182 19.86 4.77 5.78
N LYS A 183 18.97 4.46 6.74
CA LYS A 183 17.50 4.52 6.56
C LYS A 183 17.02 5.91 6.15
N VAL A 184 17.53 6.96 6.81
CA VAL A 184 17.22 8.36 6.43
C VAL A 184 17.72 8.66 5.02
N GLY A 185 18.93 8.24 4.66
CA GLY A 185 19.49 8.41 3.32
C GLY A 185 18.68 7.70 2.23
N HIS A 186 18.25 6.47 2.47
CA HIS A 186 17.37 5.71 1.56
C HIS A 186 16.04 6.44 1.34
N LEU A 187 15.44 6.92 2.41
CA LEU A 187 14.18 7.64 2.32
C LEU A 187 14.32 8.98 1.61
N LEU A 188 15.37 9.74 1.91
CA LEU A 188 15.67 10.98 1.20
C LEU A 188 15.82 10.73 -0.29
N ARG A 189 16.58 9.71 -0.71
CA ARG A 189 16.69 9.35 -2.14
C ARG A 189 15.35 9.03 -2.78
N ARG A 190 14.48 8.29 -2.07
CA ARG A 190 13.15 7.90 -2.55
C ARG A 190 12.21 9.10 -2.69
N ILE A 191 12.18 9.98 -1.69
CA ILE A 191 11.40 11.23 -1.68
C ILE A 191 11.92 12.22 -2.73
N LEU A 192 13.24 12.33 -2.87
CA LEU A 192 13.90 13.22 -3.83
C LEU A 192 13.83 12.68 -5.26
N ASN A 193 13.52 11.38 -5.44
CA ASN A 193 13.38 10.81 -6.77
C ASN A 193 12.19 11.44 -7.50
N ARG A 194 12.38 11.73 -8.80
CA ARG A 194 11.41 12.47 -9.63
C ARG A 194 10.03 11.81 -9.71
N ASP A 195 9.97 10.51 -9.46
CA ASP A 195 8.77 9.70 -9.61
C ASP A 195 7.71 10.04 -8.56
N VAL A 196 8.07 10.37 -7.30
CA VAL A 196 7.07 10.74 -6.27
C VAL A 196 6.29 12.00 -6.66
N PHE A 197 6.96 13.03 -7.18
CA PHE A 197 6.30 14.26 -7.65
C PHE A 197 5.45 14.02 -8.90
N ARG A 198 5.94 13.20 -9.85
CA ARG A 198 5.19 12.85 -11.05
C ARG A 198 3.93 12.07 -10.67
N ASN A 199 4.06 11.13 -9.74
CA ASN A 199 3.00 10.30 -9.20
C ASN A 199 1.93 11.13 -8.48
N LEU A 200 2.31 12.08 -7.63
CA LEU A 200 1.37 12.99 -6.96
C LEU A 200 0.58 13.84 -7.98
N LYS A 201 1.25 14.37 -9.01
CA LYS A 201 0.57 15.10 -10.09
C LYS A 201 -0.37 14.20 -10.88
N SER A 202 0.03 12.96 -11.17
CA SER A 202 -0.81 11.96 -11.84
C SER A 202 -2.04 11.57 -11.01
N ILE A 203 -1.90 11.43 -9.69
CA ILE A 203 -3.03 11.18 -8.78
C ILE A 203 -3.98 12.37 -8.80
N ARG A 204 -3.46 13.59 -8.61
CA ARG A 204 -4.26 14.82 -8.62
C ARG A 204 -5.02 14.98 -9.95
N PHE A 205 -4.35 14.69 -11.06
CA PHE A 205 -4.96 14.67 -12.38
C PHE A 205 -6.05 13.59 -12.46
N ALA A 206 -5.78 12.33 -12.10
CA ALA A 206 -6.78 11.25 -12.14
C ALA A 206 -8.01 11.55 -11.26
N LEU A 207 -7.79 12.12 -10.07
CA LEU A 207 -8.87 12.57 -9.19
C LEU A 207 -9.72 13.68 -9.81
N SER A 208 -9.12 14.61 -10.55
CA SER A 208 -9.88 15.66 -11.26
C SER A 208 -10.87 15.09 -12.28
N PHE A 209 -10.56 13.96 -12.92
CA PHE A 209 -11.49 13.25 -13.83
C PHE A 209 -12.49 12.36 -13.10
N ALA A 210 -12.11 11.78 -11.96
CA ALA A 210 -13.03 10.99 -11.13
C ALA A 210 -14.12 11.85 -10.46
N SER A 211 -13.90 13.17 -10.37
CA SER A 211 -14.75 14.14 -9.67
C SER A 211 -16.04 14.56 -10.42
N GLY A 212 -16.41 13.86 -11.50
CA GLY A 212 -17.58 14.17 -12.31
C GLY A 212 -18.95 13.97 -11.64
N ASP A 213 -19.01 13.38 -10.44
CA ASP A 213 -20.25 13.23 -9.68
C ASP A 213 -20.00 13.33 -8.16
N GLY A 214 -20.51 14.40 -7.53
CA GLY A 214 -21.12 14.35 -6.19
C GLY A 214 -20.28 14.08 -4.92
N SER A 215 -19.00 14.49 -4.78
CA SER A 215 -18.24 14.25 -3.52
C SER A 215 -17.30 15.40 -3.05
N GLY A 216 -17.79 16.64 -3.04
CA GLY A 216 -16.98 17.84 -2.75
C GLY A 216 -16.16 17.84 -1.43
N LYS A 217 -16.66 17.25 -0.33
CA LYS A 217 -15.94 17.24 0.97
C LYS A 217 -14.81 16.22 1.05
N GLU A 218 -14.97 15.04 0.43
CA GLU A 218 -13.91 14.02 0.42
C GLU A 218 -12.79 14.38 -0.56
N ASN A 219 -13.14 15.07 -1.65
CA ASN A 219 -12.15 15.63 -2.57
C ASN A 219 -11.29 16.69 -1.90
N GLU A 220 -11.88 17.58 -1.09
CA GLU A 220 -11.12 18.58 -0.33
C GLU A 220 -10.12 17.95 0.64
N LYS A 221 -10.50 16.85 1.30
CA LYS A 221 -9.60 16.09 2.20
C LYS A 221 -8.47 15.42 1.44
N THR A 222 -8.77 14.82 0.29
CA THR A 222 -7.79 14.14 -0.56
C THR A 222 -6.78 15.15 -1.10
N GLU A 223 -7.23 16.30 -1.58
CA GLU A 223 -6.35 17.40 -2.00
C GLU A 223 -5.46 17.91 -0.85
N LYS A 224 -6.02 18.12 0.35
CA LYS A 224 -5.23 18.50 1.53
C LYS A 224 -4.16 17.47 1.90
N ALA A 225 -4.43 16.17 1.72
CA ALA A 225 -3.44 15.12 1.95
C ALA A 225 -2.32 15.18 0.91
N LEU A 226 -2.65 15.36 -0.38
CA LEU A 226 -1.67 15.54 -1.45
C LEU A 226 -0.81 16.79 -1.23
N ASP A 227 -1.42 17.91 -0.81
CA ASP A 227 -0.72 19.15 -0.48
C ASP A 227 0.26 18.98 0.69
N ARG A 228 -0.13 18.21 1.71
CA ARG A 228 0.74 17.88 2.84
C ARG A 228 1.97 17.11 2.40
N ILE A 229 1.80 16.11 1.53
CA ILE A 229 2.92 15.31 1.00
C ILE A 229 3.82 16.20 0.14
N GLU A 230 3.24 16.98 -0.78
CA GLU A 230 3.99 17.92 -1.62
C GLU A 230 4.81 18.91 -0.76
N THR A 231 4.22 19.43 0.32
CA THR A 231 4.89 20.31 1.28
C THR A 231 6.05 19.62 2.01
N LEU A 232 5.84 18.39 2.51
CA LEU A 232 6.89 17.62 3.17
C LEU A 232 8.07 17.35 2.24
N VAL A 233 7.77 16.96 1.00
CA VAL A 233 8.78 16.69 -0.03
C VAL A 233 9.55 17.97 -0.40
N LEU A 234 8.87 19.12 -0.54
CA LEU A 234 9.52 20.41 -0.80
C LEU A 234 10.42 20.86 0.35
N LYS A 235 10.00 20.68 1.61
CA LYS A 235 10.83 20.97 2.78
C LYS A 235 12.08 20.09 2.83
N LEU A 236 11.96 18.82 2.46
CA LEU A 236 13.11 17.90 2.41
C LEU A 236 14.11 18.28 1.32
N LYS A 237 13.68 18.85 0.19
CA LYS A 237 14.59 19.41 -0.84
C LYS A 237 15.39 20.61 -0.35
N GLN A 238 14.81 21.44 0.51
CA GLN A 238 15.48 22.63 1.05
C GLN A 238 16.56 22.31 2.08
N LEU A 239 16.62 21.06 2.56
CA LEU A 239 17.57 20.62 3.58
C LEU A 239 18.91 20.12 3.01
N GLU A 240 19.15 20.22 1.69
CA GLU A 240 20.39 19.81 0.96
C GLU A 240 21.32 18.86 1.75
N ILE A 241 20.94 17.58 1.79
CA ILE A 241 21.86 16.44 1.99
C ILE A 241 22.00 15.72 0.65
#